data_AF-A0A355SEW6-F1
#
_entry.id   AF-A0A355SEW6-F1
#
_cell.length_a   1.000
_cell.length_b   1.000
_cell.length_c   1.000
_cell.angle_alpha   90.00
_cell.angle_beta   90.00
_cell.angle_gamma   90.00
#
_symmetry.space_group_name_H-M   'P 1'
#
loop_
_entity.id
_entity.type
_entity.pdbx_description
1 polymer ?
#
loop_
_entity_poly.entity_id
_entity_poly.type
_entity_poly.pdbx_seq_one_letter_code
_entity_poly.pdbx_strand_id
1 'polypeptide(L)'
;MKKAMSVVLTLIMVAFIATGCGKTKTQQSDSTSGGGTGAYQDGKYKASFDFIDGHGWKPFLEVEVKDKKVVKVNFDYVNPDGQLKTKDEAYNKAMKAQNGTNPAEYSPKLDASLVKAQNVEGVQAVSGATSFQIISRL
;
A
#
# COMPACT_ATOMS: atom_id res chain seq x y z
N MET A 1 -10.01 -18.12 56.17
CA MET A 1 -8.73 -18.80 56.42
C MET A 1 -7.62 -18.07 55.65
N LYS A 2 -6.65 -17.46 56.39
CA LYS A 2 -5.21 -17.22 56.05
C LYS A 2 -4.91 -16.58 54.67
N LYS A 3 -4.83 -15.25 54.49
CA LYS A 3 -3.74 -14.30 54.86
C LYS A 3 -2.34 -14.75 54.41
N ALA A 4 -1.81 -14.08 53.37
CA ALA A 4 -0.39 -13.77 53.14
C ALA A 4 -0.38 -12.62 52.10
N MET A 5 -0.19 -11.35 52.46
CA MET A 5 1.09 -10.69 52.79
C MET A 5 2.22 -11.09 51.84
N SER A 6 2.57 -10.19 50.91
CA SER A 6 3.98 -9.84 50.70
C SER A 6 4.08 -8.45 50.07
N VAL A 7 4.47 -7.52 50.94
CA VAL A 7 4.93 -6.17 50.64
C VAL A 7 6.38 -6.30 50.17
N VAL A 8 6.70 -5.82 48.96
CA VAL A 8 8.09 -5.51 48.60
C VAL A 8 8.16 -4.03 48.26
N LEU A 9 8.39 -3.29 49.33
CA LEU A 9 8.86 -1.92 49.38
C LEU A 9 10.35 -1.94 48.99
N THR A 10 10.67 -1.67 47.72
CA THR A 10 12.05 -1.35 47.32
C THR A 10 12.17 0.14 47.07
N LEU A 11 12.51 0.82 48.16
CA LEU A 11 13.20 2.11 48.17
C LEU A 11 14.47 2.01 47.32
N ILE A 12 14.47 2.59 46.12
CA ILE A 12 15.71 3.04 45.49
C ILE A 12 15.56 4.53 45.20
N MET A 13 16.12 5.28 46.14
CA MET A 13 16.45 6.69 46.06
C MET A 13 17.59 6.84 45.06
N VAL A 14 17.32 7.42 43.89
CA VAL A 14 18.34 8.12 43.10
C VAL A 14 17.72 9.42 42.59
N ALA A 15 18.04 10.50 43.30
CA ALA A 15 17.94 11.85 42.77
C ALA A 15 19.19 12.09 41.91
N PHE A 16 19.01 12.24 40.60
CA PHE A 16 19.93 13.02 39.77
C PHE A 16 19.13 14.12 39.09
N ILE A 17 19.47 15.33 39.52
CA ILE A 17 19.03 16.60 38.96
C ILE A 17 19.91 16.84 37.73
N ALA A 18 19.32 17.01 36.56
CA ALA A 18 19.97 17.66 35.43
C ALA A 18 18.92 18.36 34.56
N THR A 19 18.90 19.68 34.69
CA THR A 19 18.18 20.64 33.87
C THR A 19 18.45 20.41 32.38
N GLY A 20 17.40 20.16 31.62
CA GLY A 20 17.41 20.15 30.15
C GLY A 20 16.13 20.78 29.62
N CYS A 21 16.06 22.11 29.65
CA CYS A 21 15.04 22.86 28.92
C CYS A 21 15.41 22.81 27.43
N GLY A 22 14.79 21.90 26.68
CA GLY A 22 15.11 21.64 25.28
C GLY A 22 13.91 21.06 24.56
N LYS A 23 13.10 21.96 24.00
CA LYS A 23 12.33 21.85 22.76
C LYS A 23 11.74 20.48 22.37
N THR A 24 10.41 20.48 22.23
CA THR A 24 9.63 19.63 21.31
C THR A 24 9.66 18.11 21.53
N LYS A 25 8.60 17.60 22.18
CA LYS A 25 7.85 16.48 21.63
C LYS A 25 6.38 16.86 21.50
N THR A 26 6.11 17.41 20.33
CA THR A 26 4.85 17.45 19.62
C THR A 26 3.98 16.23 19.91
N GLN A 27 2.87 16.43 20.61
CA GLN A 27 1.63 15.68 20.35
C GLN A 27 0.52 16.69 20.08
N GLN A 28 0.69 17.38 18.95
CA GLN A 28 -0.40 17.91 18.15
C GLN A 28 0.17 18.18 16.76
N SER A 29 -0.27 17.36 15.80
CA SER A 29 -0.07 17.45 14.36
C SER A 29 -0.38 16.04 13.86
N ASP A 30 -1.32 15.78 12.99
CA ASP A 30 -2.14 16.67 12.19
C ASP A 30 -3.24 15.76 11.63
N SER A 31 -4.47 16.25 11.57
CA SER A 31 -5.42 15.77 10.58
C SER A 31 -4.94 16.21 9.20
N THR A 32 -3.80 15.71 8.76
CA THR A 32 -3.36 15.83 7.38
C THR A 32 -3.91 14.62 6.67
N SER A 33 -5.03 14.87 6.02
CA SER A 33 -5.50 14.14 4.85
C SER A 33 -4.39 14.13 3.80
N GLY A 34 -3.44 13.21 3.96
CA GLY A 34 -2.31 12.97 3.07
C GLY A 34 -1.96 11.50 3.19
N GLY A 35 -2.69 10.65 2.47
CA GLY A 35 -2.44 9.22 2.41
C GLY A 35 -1.00 8.99 1.94
N GLY A 36 -0.15 8.59 2.88
CA GLY A 36 1.29 8.72 2.74
C GLY A 36 1.95 7.39 2.46
N THR A 37 2.76 7.34 1.41
CA THR A 37 3.80 6.30 1.23
C THR A 37 4.77 6.16 2.41
N GLY A 38 4.80 7.10 3.37
CA GLY A 38 5.71 7.09 4.52
C GLY A 38 5.61 5.86 5.43
N ALA A 39 4.51 5.11 5.37
CA ALA A 39 4.33 3.84 6.07
C ALA A 39 4.97 2.63 5.34
N TYR A 40 5.24 2.75 4.03
CA TYR A 40 5.77 1.66 3.20
C TYR A 40 7.29 1.74 3.12
N GLN A 41 7.94 0.61 3.37
CA GLN A 41 9.39 0.46 3.19
C GLN A 41 9.73 0.35 1.71
N ASP A 42 11.00 0.55 1.38
CA ASP A 42 11.47 0.33 0.03
C ASP A 42 11.35 -1.16 -0.35
N GLY A 43 10.85 -1.42 -1.55
CA GLY A 43 10.52 -2.77 -1.97
C GLY A 43 9.51 -2.82 -3.09
N LYS A 44 9.21 -4.04 -3.53
CA LYS A 44 8.12 -4.33 -4.45
C LYS A 44 6.98 -4.98 -3.68
N TYR A 45 5.78 -4.53 -3.98
CA TYR A 45 4.55 -4.95 -3.37
C TYR A 45 3.61 -5.46 -4.46
N LYS A 46 2.81 -6.46 -4.12
CA LYS A 46 1.76 -6.96 -4.98
C LYS A 46 0.44 -6.94 -4.24
N ALA A 47 -0.56 -6.30 -4.85
CA ALA A 47 -1.95 -6.39 -4.47
C ALA A 47 -2.59 -7.57 -5.21
N SER A 48 -3.27 -8.42 -4.45
CA SER A 48 -4.08 -9.50 -5.00
C SER A 48 -5.56 -9.15 -4.86
N PHE A 49 -6.31 -9.45 -5.92
CA PHE A 49 -7.76 -9.29 -5.98
C PHE A 49 -8.36 -10.69 -6.05
N ASP A 50 -9.35 -10.96 -5.20
CA ASP A 50 -9.96 -12.30 -5.10
C ASP A 50 -11.08 -12.52 -6.12
N PHE A 51 -11.36 -11.52 -6.97
CA PHE A 51 -12.37 -11.64 -8.01
C PHE A 51 -11.75 -11.92 -9.39
N ILE A 52 -12.51 -12.64 -10.20
CA ILE A 52 -12.28 -12.81 -11.63
C ILE A 52 -13.39 -12.02 -12.33
N ASP A 53 -13.04 -11.22 -13.34
CA ASP A 53 -14.05 -10.46 -14.08
C ASP A 53 -14.97 -11.38 -14.92
N GLY A 54 -16.04 -10.82 -15.47
CA GLY A 54 -16.98 -11.57 -16.31
C GLY A 54 -16.38 -12.15 -17.61
N HIS A 55 -15.12 -11.85 -17.90
CA HIS A 55 -14.37 -12.31 -19.07
C HIS A 55 -13.23 -13.28 -18.69
N GLY A 56 -13.15 -13.72 -17.44
CA GLY A 56 -12.15 -14.69 -17.00
C GLY A 56 -10.79 -14.11 -16.63
N TRP A 57 -10.67 -12.78 -16.51
CA TRP A 57 -9.41 -12.12 -16.17
C TRP A 57 -9.34 -11.77 -14.68
N LYS A 58 -8.24 -12.10 -14.04
CA LYS A 58 -7.97 -11.74 -12.64
C LYS A 58 -7.11 -10.48 -12.59
N PRO A 59 -7.55 -9.39 -11.93
CA PRO A 59 -6.72 -8.20 -11.78
C PRO A 59 -5.52 -8.49 -10.89
N PHE A 60 -4.46 -7.72 -11.11
CA PHE A 60 -3.35 -7.61 -10.17
C PHE A 60 -2.76 -6.21 -10.25
N LEU A 61 -2.05 -5.86 -9.19
CA LEU A 61 -1.41 -4.56 -9.07
C LEU A 61 -0.04 -4.77 -8.44
N GLU A 62 0.99 -4.27 -9.09
CA GLU A 62 2.34 -4.27 -8.53
C GLU A 62 2.82 -2.85 -8.31
N VAL A 63 3.43 -2.58 -7.15
CA VAL A 63 3.89 -1.26 -6.74
C VAL A 63 5.34 -1.36 -6.30
N GLU A 64 6.19 -0.48 -6.83
CA GLU A 64 7.59 -0.34 -6.41
C GLU A 64 7.74 0.95 -5.60
N VAL A 65 8.26 0.81 -4.40
CA VAL A 65 8.58 1.91 -3.49
C VAL A 65 10.10 2.04 -3.38
N LYS A 66 10.62 3.25 -3.60
CA LYS A 66 12.02 3.64 -3.38
C LYS A 66 12.07 4.99 -2.71
N ASP A 67 12.99 5.17 -1.76
CA ASP A 67 13.10 6.37 -0.94
C ASP A 67 11.75 6.76 -0.31
N LYS A 68 10.96 5.77 0.11
CA LYS A 68 9.58 5.92 0.63
C LYS A 68 8.62 6.63 -0.34
N LYS A 69 8.86 6.51 -1.64
CA LYS A 69 8.01 7.05 -2.71
C LYS A 69 7.62 5.96 -3.69
N VAL A 70 6.40 6.04 -4.23
CA VAL A 70 6.00 5.15 -5.33
C VAL A 70 6.77 5.58 -6.58
N VAL A 71 7.62 4.70 -7.10
CA VAL A 71 8.37 4.96 -8.33
C VAL A 71 7.79 4.21 -9.52
N LYS A 72 7.03 3.14 -9.28
CA LYS A 72 6.39 2.36 -10.33
C LYS A 72 5.07 1.77 -9.83
N VAL A 73 4.08 1.76 -10.71
CA VAL A 73 2.84 1.01 -10.55
C VAL A 73 2.61 0.24 -11.84
N ASN A 74 2.08 -0.98 -11.72
CA ASN A 74 1.72 -1.82 -12.84
C ASN A 74 0.39 -2.52 -12.53
N PHE A 75 -0.70 -1.97 -13.06
CA PHE A 75 -2.04 -2.55 -12.99
C PHE A 75 -2.40 -3.25 -14.31
N ASP A 76 -2.73 -4.53 -14.21
CA ASP A 76 -3.19 -5.31 -15.36
C ASP A 76 -4.11 -6.44 -14.89
N TYR A 77 -4.55 -7.26 -15.83
CA TYR A 77 -5.26 -8.49 -15.55
C TYR A 77 -4.55 -9.65 -16.23
N VAL A 78 -4.64 -10.81 -15.59
CA VAL A 78 -4.04 -12.06 -16.06
C VAL A 78 -5.13 -13.10 -16.28
N ASN A 79 -5.09 -13.83 -17.39
CA ASN A 79 -5.97 -14.97 -17.64
C ASN A 79 -5.38 -16.28 -17.04
N PRO A 80 -6.12 -17.40 -17.05
CA PRO A 80 -5.61 -18.69 -16.54
C PRO A 80 -4.33 -19.17 -17.24
N ASP A 81 -4.10 -18.77 -18.49
CA ASP A 81 -2.92 -19.10 -19.28
C ASP A 81 -1.71 -18.19 -18.98
N GLY A 82 -1.85 -17.21 -18.08
CA GLY A 82 -0.78 -16.28 -17.72
C GLY A 82 -0.59 -15.12 -18.70
N GLN A 83 -1.45 -14.97 -19.69
CA GLN A 83 -1.42 -13.84 -20.63
C GLN A 83 -1.97 -12.58 -19.95
N LEU A 84 -1.43 -11.43 -20.35
CA LEU A 84 -1.83 -10.12 -19.84
C LEU A 84 -2.92 -9.51 -20.72
N LYS A 85 -3.92 -8.90 -20.10
CA LYS A 85 -5.06 -8.30 -20.79
C LYS A 85 -4.66 -7.08 -21.62
N THR A 86 -3.63 -6.33 -21.20
CA THR A 86 -3.01 -5.28 -22.01
C THR A 86 -2.28 -5.81 -23.26
N LYS A 87 -1.94 -7.10 -23.30
CA LYS A 87 -1.24 -7.75 -24.41
C LYS A 87 -2.16 -8.56 -25.33
N ASP A 88 -3.41 -8.75 -24.96
CA ASP A 88 -4.41 -9.41 -25.80
C ASP A 88 -4.95 -8.43 -26.86
N GLU A 89 -4.39 -8.46 -28.06
CA GLU A 89 -4.78 -7.57 -29.16
C GLU A 89 -6.26 -7.73 -29.56
N ALA A 90 -6.78 -8.97 -29.52
CA ALA A 90 -8.16 -9.26 -29.90
C ALA A 90 -9.13 -8.63 -28.89
N TYR A 91 -8.86 -8.80 -27.59
CA TYR A 91 -9.63 -8.16 -26.52
C TYR A 91 -9.54 -6.64 -26.60
N ASN A 92 -8.34 -6.09 -26.80
CA ASN A 92 -8.15 -4.65 -26.90
C ASN A 92 -8.92 -4.05 -28.08
N LYS A 93 -8.93 -4.71 -29.23
CA LYS A 93 -9.69 -4.27 -30.41
C LYS A 93 -11.20 -4.35 -30.17
N ALA A 94 -11.68 -5.45 -29.61
CA ALA A 94 -13.11 -5.63 -29.31
C ALA A 94 -13.62 -4.59 -28.30
N MET A 95 -12.90 -4.40 -27.19
CA MET A 95 -13.28 -3.43 -26.16
C MET A 95 -13.20 -2.00 -26.68
N LYS A 96 -12.19 -1.66 -27.51
CA LYS A 96 -12.08 -0.32 -28.10
C LYS A 96 -13.26 0.00 -29.01
N ALA A 97 -13.70 -0.97 -29.81
CA ALA A 97 -14.84 -0.81 -30.71
C ALA A 97 -16.16 -0.62 -29.94
N GLN A 98 -16.35 -1.32 -28.84
CA GLN A 98 -17.60 -1.28 -28.07
C GLN A 98 -17.65 -0.14 -27.04
N ASN A 99 -16.55 0.14 -26.35
CA ASN A 99 -16.51 1.01 -25.18
C ASN A 99 -15.66 2.27 -25.38
N GLY A 100 -15.01 2.44 -26.54
CA GLY A 100 -14.17 3.61 -26.84
C GLY A 100 -12.81 3.64 -26.11
N THR A 101 -12.50 2.62 -25.31
CA THR A 101 -11.20 2.44 -24.63
C THR A 101 -10.82 0.97 -24.56
N ASN A 102 -9.59 0.68 -24.14
CA ASN A 102 -9.09 -0.67 -23.98
C ASN A 102 -8.04 -0.75 -22.86
N PRO A 103 -7.70 -1.96 -22.38
CA PRO A 103 -6.68 -2.17 -21.35
C PRO A 103 -5.34 -1.50 -21.64
N ALA A 104 -4.85 -1.61 -22.88
CA ALA A 104 -3.59 -0.99 -23.29
C ALA A 104 -3.59 0.54 -23.16
N GLU A 105 -4.75 1.20 -23.20
CA GLU A 105 -4.88 2.64 -23.06
C GLU A 105 -5.16 3.11 -21.62
N TYR A 106 -6.02 2.41 -20.89
CA TYR A 106 -6.41 2.84 -19.54
C TYR A 106 -5.38 2.43 -18.48
N SER A 107 -4.74 1.26 -18.59
CA SER A 107 -3.80 0.78 -17.56
C SER A 107 -2.62 1.73 -17.38
N PRO A 108 -1.92 2.18 -18.45
CA PRO A 108 -0.81 3.12 -18.28
C PRO A 108 -1.23 4.49 -17.69
N LYS A 109 -2.46 4.94 -18.00
CA LYS A 109 -3.00 6.19 -17.43
C LYS A 109 -3.31 6.05 -15.95
N LEU A 110 -3.82 4.89 -15.55
CA LEU A 110 -4.07 4.55 -14.15
C LEU A 110 -2.76 4.46 -13.39
N ASP A 111 -1.77 3.73 -13.92
CA ASP A 111 -0.44 3.59 -13.33
C ASP A 111 0.21 4.96 -13.10
N ALA A 112 0.19 5.83 -14.11
CA ALA A 112 0.73 7.19 -14.00
C ALA A 112 -0.02 8.03 -12.95
N SER A 113 -1.33 7.87 -12.84
CA SER A 113 -2.14 8.56 -11.83
C SER A 113 -1.82 8.06 -10.42
N LEU A 114 -1.61 6.75 -10.24
CA LEU A 114 -1.28 6.16 -8.94
C LEU A 114 0.14 6.52 -8.50
N VAL A 115 1.10 6.58 -9.44
CA VAL A 115 2.44 7.14 -9.18
C VAL A 115 2.33 8.60 -8.75
N LYS A 116 1.55 9.44 -9.46
CA LYS A 116 1.37 10.85 -9.08
C LYS A 116 0.69 11.03 -7.73
N ALA A 117 -0.24 10.16 -7.39
CA ALA A 117 -0.97 10.24 -6.13
C ALA A 117 -0.08 9.97 -4.91
N GLN A 118 1.04 9.24 -5.07
CA GLN A 118 1.98 8.89 -3.98
C GLN A 118 1.27 8.31 -2.73
N ASN A 119 0.15 7.62 -2.94
CA ASN A 119 -0.74 7.16 -1.88
C ASN A 119 -1.02 5.66 -2.01
N VAL A 120 -0.18 4.83 -1.38
CA VAL A 120 -0.31 3.36 -1.43
C VAL A 120 -1.55 2.89 -0.65
N GLU A 121 -1.96 3.59 0.40
CA GLU A 121 -3.20 3.30 1.13
C GLU A 121 -4.44 3.59 0.27
N GLY A 122 -4.42 4.71 -0.45
CA GLY A 122 -5.44 5.07 -1.43
C GLY A 122 -5.49 4.07 -2.59
N VAL A 123 -4.34 3.50 -2.97
CA VAL A 123 -4.29 2.42 -3.95
C VAL A 123 -4.99 1.16 -3.42
N GLN A 124 -4.78 0.75 -2.17
CA GLN A 124 -5.54 -0.37 -1.58
C GLN A 124 -7.04 -0.10 -1.54
N ALA A 125 -7.43 1.10 -1.08
CA ALA A 125 -8.83 1.48 -0.93
C ALA A 125 -9.56 1.63 -2.28
N VAL A 126 -8.92 2.22 -3.28
CA VAL A 126 -9.52 2.46 -4.62
C VAL A 126 -9.50 1.21 -5.48
N SER A 127 -8.48 0.36 -5.34
CA SER A 127 -8.40 -0.86 -6.14
C SER A 127 -9.33 -1.96 -5.63
N GLY A 128 -9.72 -1.95 -4.36
CA GLY A 128 -10.45 -3.06 -3.74
C GLY A 128 -9.56 -4.28 -3.49
N ALA A 129 -8.24 -4.06 -3.35
CA ALA A 129 -7.29 -5.13 -3.07
C ALA A 129 -7.58 -5.73 -1.69
N THR A 130 -7.86 -7.04 -1.65
CA THR A 130 -8.09 -7.74 -0.38
C THR A 130 -6.82 -7.82 0.47
N SER A 131 -5.66 -7.86 -0.19
CA SER A 131 -4.36 -7.94 0.48
C SER A 131 -3.24 -7.28 -0.32
N PHE A 132 -2.26 -6.74 0.39
CA PHE A 132 -1.04 -6.16 -0.16
C PHE A 132 0.15 -6.86 0.47
N GLN A 133 0.92 -7.60 -0.32
CA GLN A 133 2.07 -8.36 0.16
C GLN A 133 3.37 -7.79 -0.39
N ILE A 134 4.39 -7.71 0.47
CA ILE A 134 5.77 -7.52 0.02
C ILE A 134 6.20 -8.77 -0.74
N ILE A 135 6.67 -8.59 -1.97
CA ILE A 135 7.23 -9.67 -2.79
C ILE A 135 8.74 -9.58 -2.89
N SER A 136 9.34 -8.41 -2.67
CA SER A 136 10.79 -8.26 -2.54
C SER A 136 11.16 -7.02 -1.74
N ARG A 137 12.26 -7.08 -0.98
CA ARG A 137 12.91 -5.89 -0.42
C ARG A 137 13.98 -5.40 -1.40
N LEU A 138 14.12 -4.09 -1.54
CA LEU A 138 15.13 -3.44 -2.37
C LEU A 138 16.36 -3.06 -1.54
#